data_AF-A0A6H1Z9X4-F1
#
_entry.id   AF-A0A6H1Z9X4-F1
#
_cell.length_a   1.000
_cell.length_b   1.000
_cell.length_c   1.000
_cell.angle_alpha   90.00
_cell.angle_beta   90.00
_cell.angle_gamma   90.00
#
_symmetry.space_group_name_H-M   'P 1'
#
loop_
_entity.id
_entity.type
_entity.pdbx_description
1 polymer ?
#
loop_
_entity_poly.entity_id
_entity_poly.type
_entity_poly.pdbx_seq_one_letter_code
_entity_poly.pdbx_strand_id
1 'polypeptide(L)'
;MAIQNEPVAHKSLVDGSTISLHSHSGGAGEAFPVGAVFLAVVSTNPNTLLGYGTWSQIANGKFLVGQDGTDEDFDTPEETGGSKTKDMSHVHSIDHSHTILAANLRTGGSSTETDASYTGSSGSGGSAIQNIVPPYFTVYIWKRTA
;
A
#
# COMPACT_ATOMS: atom_id res chain seq x y z
N MET A 1 -73.90 39.38 -37.88
CA MET A 1 -73.40 39.24 -36.50
C MET A 1 -72.16 38.37 -36.59
N ALA A 2 -70.97 38.96 -36.75
CA ALA A 2 -69.72 38.23 -36.93
C ALA A 2 -68.97 38.26 -35.60
N ILE A 3 -68.71 37.07 -35.05
CA ILE A 3 -67.92 36.89 -33.84
C ILE A 3 -66.45 37.21 -34.16
N GLN A 4 -65.93 38.29 -33.58
CA GLN A 4 -64.51 38.61 -33.62
C GLN A 4 -63.80 37.66 -32.66
N ASN A 5 -62.96 36.78 -33.18
CA ASN A 5 -62.19 35.84 -32.36
C ASN A 5 -60.86 36.52 -32.00
N GLU A 6 -60.88 37.33 -30.95
CA GLU A 6 -59.68 38.00 -30.45
C GLU A 6 -58.63 36.97 -29.97
N PRO A 7 -57.33 37.18 -30.25
CA PRO A 7 -56.29 36.27 -29.80
C PRO A 7 -56.17 36.31 -28.27
N VAL A 8 -56.37 35.18 -27.61
CA VAL A 8 -56.11 35.03 -26.18
C VAL A 8 -54.61 35.16 -25.96
N ALA A 9 -54.17 36.27 -25.37
CA ALA A 9 -52.80 36.43 -24.93
C ALA A 9 -52.55 35.44 -23.78
N HIS A 10 -51.75 34.40 -24.01
CA HIS A 10 -51.21 33.63 -22.90
C HIS A 10 -50.24 34.55 -22.13
N LYS A 11 -50.53 34.79 -20.85
CA LYS A 11 -49.57 35.47 -19.98
C LYS A 11 -48.44 34.47 -19.74
N SER A 12 -47.32 34.69 -20.40
CA SER A 12 -46.07 34.01 -20.07
C SER A 12 -45.83 34.15 -18.55
N LEU A 13 -45.76 33.04 -17.81
CA LEU A 13 -45.49 33.02 -16.37
C LEU A 13 -44.01 33.28 -16.05
N VAL A 14 -43.25 33.82 -17.00
CA VAL A 14 -41.88 34.22 -16.74
C VAL A 14 -41.94 35.55 -16.00
N ASP A 15 -41.83 35.50 -14.67
CA ASP A 15 -41.76 36.63 -13.73
C ASP A 15 -40.55 37.56 -13.97
N GLY A 16 -39.94 37.56 -15.15
CA GLY A 16 -38.66 38.23 -15.39
C GLY A 16 -37.51 37.73 -14.51
N SER A 17 -37.77 36.84 -13.55
CA SER A 17 -36.80 35.99 -12.91
C SER A 17 -36.30 35.09 -14.02
N THR A 18 -35.08 35.38 -14.48
CA THR A 18 -34.28 34.37 -15.13
C THR A 18 -34.46 33.12 -14.28
N ILE A 19 -34.96 32.03 -14.88
CA ILE A 19 -34.58 30.72 -14.36
C ILE A 19 -33.07 30.78 -14.37
N SER A 20 -32.49 31.14 -13.22
CA SER A 20 -31.09 30.93 -13.01
C SER A 20 -31.04 29.42 -13.06
N LEU A 21 -30.70 28.88 -14.23
CA LEU A 21 -29.95 27.66 -14.32
C LEU A 21 -28.81 27.92 -13.36
N HIS A 22 -29.03 27.58 -12.09
CA HIS A 22 -27.97 27.50 -11.14
C HIS A 22 -27.20 26.29 -11.65
N SER A 23 -26.28 26.56 -12.58
CA SER A 23 -25.09 25.76 -12.64
C SER A 23 -24.63 25.70 -11.20
N HIS A 24 -24.53 24.50 -10.67
CA HIS A 24 -23.75 24.32 -9.46
C HIS A 24 -22.31 24.58 -9.90
N SER A 25 -21.94 25.85 -10.07
CA SER A 25 -20.57 26.28 -10.02
C SER A 25 -20.16 26.09 -8.57
N GLY A 26 -19.81 24.85 -8.23
CA GLY A 26 -19.31 24.41 -6.93
C GLY A 26 -19.91 25.19 -5.75
N GLY A 27 -21.14 24.85 -5.35
CA GLY A 27 -21.73 25.45 -4.16
C GLY A 27 -20.84 25.17 -2.95
N ALA A 28 -20.23 26.23 -2.40
CA ALA A 28 -19.46 26.20 -1.16
C ALA A 28 -18.35 25.12 -1.10
N GLY A 29 -17.36 25.22 -2.00
CA GLY A 29 -16.12 24.47 -1.93
C GLY A 29 -16.31 22.99 -2.25
N GLU A 30 -15.76 22.53 -3.37
CA GLU A 30 -15.67 21.11 -3.68
C GLU A 30 -15.17 20.33 -2.46
N ALA A 31 -15.95 19.35 -1.97
CA ALA A 31 -15.68 18.63 -0.71
C ALA A 31 -14.28 18.00 -0.67
N PHE A 32 -13.71 17.75 -1.85
CA PHE A 32 -12.35 17.27 -2.03
C PHE A 32 -11.51 18.35 -2.73
N PRO A 33 -10.67 19.11 -2.02
CA PRO A 33 -9.72 20.03 -2.65
C PRO A 33 -8.65 19.27 -3.46
N VAL A 34 -7.90 19.98 -4.30
CA VAL A 34 -6.74 19.38 -4.99
C VAL A 34 -5.76 18.83 -3.95
N GLY A 35 -5.27 17.60 -4.19
CA GLY A 35 -4.45 16.84 -3.24
C GLY A 35 -5.26 15.90 -2.33
N ALA A 36 -6.58 16.04 -2.27
CA ALA A 36 -7.41 15.16 -1.44
C ALA A 36 -7.45 13.71 -1.99
N VAL A 37 -7.59 12.76 -1.06
CA VAL A 37 -7.65 11.33 -1.35
C VAL A 37 -9.08 10.80 -1.22
N PHE A 38 -9.52 10.03 -2.20
CA PHE A 38 -10.83 9.37 -2.23
C PHE A 38 -10.64 7.85 -2.32
N LEU A 39 -11.29 7.11 -1.42
CA LEU A 39 -11.23 5.65 -1.34
C LEU A 39 -12.53 5.04 -1.88
N ALA A 40 -12.43 4.07 -2.78
CA ALA A 40 -13.59 3.39 -3.35
C ALA A 40 -13.33 1.91 -3.58
N VAL A 41 -14.36 1.07 -3.45
CA VAL A 41 -14.31 -0.35 -3.83
C VAL A 41 -14.58 -0.56 -5.33
N VAL A 42 -15.01 0.49 -6.04
CA VAL A 42 -15.26 0.48 -7.48
C VAL A 42 -14.12 1.16 -8.23
N SER A 43 -13.85 0.70 -9.44
CA SER A 43 -12.82 1.28 -10.31
C SER A 43 -13.28 2.55 -11.03
N THR A 44 -14.53 2.98 -10.86
CA THR A 44 -15.09 4.15 -11.53
C THR A 44 -14.37 5.41 -11.09
N ASN A 45 -13.93 6.23 -12.06
CA ASN A 45 -13.22 7.47 -11.79
C ASN A 45 -14.10 8.41 -10.91
N PRO A 46 -13.55 9.03 -9.85
CA PRO A 46 -14.33 9.90 -8.98
C PRO A 46 -14.96 11.10 -9.69
N ASN A 47 -14.41 11.57 -10.82
CA ASN A 47 -15.08 12.58 -11.65
C ASN A 47 -16.47 12.12 -12.10
N THR A 48 -16.63 10.84 -12.43
CA THR A 48 -17.93 10.29 -12.82
C THR A 48 -18.86 10.10 -11.62
N LEU A 49 -18.31 9.76 -10.44
CA LEU A 49 -19.10 9.51 -9.23
C LEU A 49 -19.55 10.81 -8.54
N LEU A 50 -18.65 11.78 -8.45
CA LEU A 50 -18.81 13.05 -7.74
C LEU A 50 -19.26 14.18 -8.68
N GLY A 51 -19.09 14.01 -9.99
CA GLY A 51 -19.48 15.00 -11.01
C GLY A 51 -18.48 16.15 -11.20
N TYR A 52 -17.28 16.07 -10.62
CA TYR A 52 -16.25 17.10 -10.73
C TYR A 52 -14.82 16.60 -10.46
N GLY A 53 -13.85 17.45 -10.78
CA GLY A 53 -12.43 17.26 -10.51
C GLY A 53 -11.72 16.36 -11.52
N THR A 54 -10.40 16.46 -11.54
CA THR A 54 -9.50 15.54 -12.25
C THR A 54 -8.81 14.65 -11.24
N TRP A 55 -8.84 13.34 -11.47
CA TRP A 55 -8.41 12.34 -10.50
C TRP A 55 -7.43 11.34 -11.12
N SER A 56 -6.40 10.99 -10.36
CA SER A 56 -5.43 9.96 -10.70
C SER A 56 -5.37 8.89 -9.62
N GLN A 57 -5.28 7.61 -10.00
CA GLN A 57 -5.16 6.52 -9.04
C GLN A 57 -3.73 6.48 -8.47
N ILE A 58 -3.62 6.33 -7.14
CA ILE A 58 -2.35 6.30 -6.40
C ILE A 58 -2.22 5.01 -5.58
N ALA A 59 -1.06 4.79 -4.96
CA ALA A 59 -0.82 3.74 -3.97
C ALA A 59 -1.19 2.31 -4.42
N ASN A 60 -1.04 2.00 -5.72
CA ASN A 60 -1.33 0.67 -6.26
C ASN A 60 -0.50 -0.41 -5.56
N GLY A 61 -1.16 -1.30 -4.82
CA GLY A 61 -0.51 -2.37 -4.07
C GLY A 61 0.32 -1.91 -2.87
N LYS A 62 0.06 -0.69 -2.35
CA LYS A 62 0.74 -0.10 -1.20
C LYS A 62 -0.27 0.22 -0.10
N PHE A 63 0.19 0.23 1.14
CA PHE A 63 -0.59 0.75 2.27
C PHE A 63 -0.45 2.27 2.35
N LEU A 64 -1.47 2.94 2.88
CA LEU A 64 -1.37 4.34 3.25
C LEU A 64 -0.77 4.44 4.65
N VAL A 65 0.21 5.33 4.78
CA VAL A 65 0.88 5.67 6.04
C VAL A 65 0.82 7.20 6.20
N GLY A 66 0.64 7.66 7.43
CA GLY A 66 0.68 9.09 7.73
C GLY A 66 2.10 9.62 7.56
N GLN A 67 2.24 10.78 6.94
CA GLN A 67 3.53 11.47 6.87
C GLN A 67 3.92 11.89 8.30
N ASP A 68 5.15 11.56 8.68
CA ASP A 68 5.76 11.95 9.95
C ASP A 68 7.11 12.59 9.65
N GLY A 69 7.20 13.92 9.81
CA GLY A 69 8.42 14.67 9.52
C GLY A 69 9.60 14.38 10.44
N THR A 70 9.43 13.47 11.40
CA THR A 70 10.48 13.01 12.32
C THR A 70 10.94 11.58 12.07
N ASP A 71 10.29 10.86 11.15
CA ASP A 71 10.62 9.50 10.74
C ASP A 71 11.18 9.50 9.32
N GLU A 72 12.47 9.12 9.16
CA GLU A 72 13.16 9.11 7.85
C GLU A 72 12.47 8.20 6.82
N ASP A 73 11.72 7.18 7.24
CA ASP A 73 11.01 6.28 6.33
C ASP A 73 9.66 6.85 5.83
N PHE A 74 9.15 7.94 6.45
CA PHE A 74 7.84 8.53 6.19
C PHE A 74 7.83 10.07 6.21
N ASP A 75 8.96 10.72 5.94
CA ASP A 75 9.12 12.17 6.10
C ASP A 75 8.58 12.98 4.91
N THR A 76 8.37 12.34 3.77
CA THR A 76 7.99 13.01 2.54
C THR A 76 6.61 12.54 2.06
N PRO A 77 5.68 13.44 1.70
CA PRO A 77 4.41 13.03 1.10
C PRO A 77 4.62 12.21 -0.17
N GLU A 78 3.84 11.14 -0.31
CA GLU A 78 3.87 10.24 -1.49
C GLU A 78 5.16 9.43 -1.63
N GLU A 79 6.03 9.42 -0.61
CA GLU A 79 7.16 8.51 -0.53
C GLU A 79 6.69 7.04 -0.58
N THR A 80 7.56 6.17 -1.12
CA THR A 80 7.26 4.76 -1.25
C THR A 80 8.38 3.90 -0.71
N GLY A 81 8.02 2.90 0.09
CA GLY A 81 8.94 1.89 0.58
C GLY A 81 8.26 0.54 0.79
N GLY A 82 8.89 -0.30 1.61
CA GLY A 82 8.38 -1.60 2.03
C GLY A 82 8.63 -2.75 1.05
N SER A 83 8.40 -3.97 1.53
CA SER A 83 8.52 -5.21 0.76
C SER A 83 7.38 -6.17 1.13
N LYS A 84 6.99 -7.04 0.21
CA LYS A 84 6.06 -8.15 0.50
C LYS A 84 6.76 -9.35 1.14
N THR A 85 8.08 -9.41 1.03
CA THR A 85 8.87 -10.54 1.51
C THR A 85 10.06 -10.08 2.33
N LYS A 86 10.41 -10.87 3.35
CA LYS A 86 11.65 -10.70 4.09
C LYS A 86 12.47 -11.98 3.97
N ASP A 87 13.73 -11.83 3.58
CA ASP A 87 14.70 -12.90 3.75
C ASP A 87 15.06 -12.98 5.24
N MET A 88 14.78 -14.13 5.83
CA MET A 88 15.14 -14.48 7.20
C MET A 88 16.35 -15.41 7.25
N SER A 89 17.13 -15.48 6.16
CA SER A 89 18.41 -16.17 6.15
C SER A 89 19.26 -15.70 7.32
N HIS A 90 19.58 -16.64 8.20
CA HIS A 90 20.49 -16.43 9.30
C HIS A 90 21.35 -17.67 9.44
N VAL A 91 22.62 -17.44 9.76
CA VAL A 91 23.57 -18.51 10.00
C VAL A 91 23.71 -18.68 11.50
N HIS A 92 23.33 -19.84 12.01
CA HIS A 92 23.73 -20.28 13.34
C HIS A 92 25.11 -20.93 13.24
N SER A 93 26.12 -20.29 13.82
CA SER A 93 27.40 -20.96 14.06
C SER A 93 27.35 -21.57 15.46
N ILE A 94 27.34 -22.91 15.54
CA ILE A 94 27.55 -23.62 16.80
C ILE A 94 29.03 -23.97 16.85
N ASP A 95 29.80 -23.14 17.55
CA ASP A 95 31.17 -23.47 17.90
C ASP A 95 31.13 -24.52 19.03
N HIS A 96 31.44 -25.77 18.69
CA HIS A 96 31.67 -26.80 19.68
C HIS A 96 32.89 -27.63 19.30
N SER A 97 33.65 -28.00 20.33
CA SER A 97 34.82 -28.86 20.23
C SER A 97 34.62 -30.07 21.13
N HIS A 98 35.09 -31.22 20.65
CA HIS A 98 35.17 -32.43 21.46
C HIS A 98 36.63 -32.70 21.78
N THR A 99 36.98 -32.68 23.06
CA THR A 99 38.25 -33.22 23.54
C THR A 99 38.05 -34.70 23.81
N ILE A 100 38.48 -35.55 22.89
CA ILE A 100 38.52 -37.00 23.13
C ILE A 100 39.80 -37.29 23.91
N LEU A 101 39.66 -37.70 25.18
CA LEU A 101 40.74 -38.39 25.89
C LEU A 101 40.81 -39.81 25.33
N ALA A 102 41.85 -40.09 24.54
CA ALA A 102 42.18 -41.45 24.12
C ALA A 102 42.49 -42.29 25.37
N ALA A 103 41.49 -43.00 25.89
CA ALA A 103 41.70 -44.05 26.87
C ALA A 103 42.49 -45.17 26.18
N ASN A 104 43.80 -45.12 26.37
CA ASN A 104 44.75 -46.15 25.95
C ASN A 104 44.35 -47.51 26.59
N LEU A 105 43.52 -48.30 25.92
CA LEU A 105 43.34 -49.73 26.22
C LEU A 105 44.59 -50.46 25.71
N ARG A 106 45.69 -50.37 26.48
CA ARG A 106 46.93 -51.09 26.19
C ARG A 106 46.72 -52.57 26.45
N THR A 107 46.41 -53.33 25.40
CA THR A 107 46.79 -54.75 25.31
C THR A 107 48.07 -54.81 24.46
N GLY A 108 49.19 -55.14 25.12
CA GLY A 108 50.57 -55.22 24.63
C GLY A 108 50.87 -54.88 23.16
N GLY A 109 51.42 -53.69 22.91
CA GLY A 109 52.02 -53.32 21.62
C GLY A 109 52.32 -51.81 21.55
N SER A 110 53.49 -51.44 21.04
CA SER A 110 53.96 -50.06 20.92
C SER A 110 52.97 -49.20 20.12
N SER A 111 52.37 -48.19 20.74
CA SER A 111 51.46 -47.26 20.06
C SER A 111 52.23 -46.09 19.44
N THR A 112 52.08 -45.90 18.13
CA THR A 112 52.31 -44.61 17.46
C THR A 112 51.03 -43.80 17.60
N GLU A 113 51.03 -42.78 18.45
CA GLU A 113 49.88 -41.88 18.61
C GLU A 113 49.80 -40.98 17.35
N THR A 114 48.78 -41.16 16.52
CA THR A 114 48.41 -40.19 15.48
C THR A 114 47.24 -39.37 16.00
N ASP A 115 47.47 -38.09 16.29
CA ASP A 115 46.40 -37.14 16.59
C ASP A 115 45.48 -37.00 15.36
N ALA A 116 44.33 -37.67 15.38
CA ALA A 116 43.31 -37.50 14.36
C ALA A 116 42.39 -36.33 14.75
N SER A 117 42.63 -35.17 14.16
CA SER A 117 41.74 -34.00 14.26
C SER A 117 40.52 -34.22 13.36
N TYR A 118 39.36 -34.46 13.97
CA TYR A 118 38.08 -34.48 13.25
C TYR A 118 37.45 -33.08 13.29
N THR A 119 37.41 -32.40 12.15
CA THR A 119 36.62 -31.19 11.96
C THR A 119 35.22 -31.58 11.46
N GLY A 120 34.20 -31.36 12.30
CA GLY A 120 32.80 -31.47 11.87
C GLY A 120 32.39 -30.21 11.10
N SER A 121 31.74 -30.37 9.95
CA SER A 121 31.12 -29.23 9.26
C SER A 121 29.83 -28.82 9.97
N SER A 122 29.67 -27.54 10.28
CA SER A 122 28.40 -26.96 10.67
C SER A 122 27.48 -26.85 9.45
N GLY A 123 26.23 -27.30 9.58
CA GLY A 123 25.21 -27.09 8.56
C GLY A 123 24.73 -25.65 8.56
N SER A 124 24.50 -25.05 7.39
CA SER A 124 23.80 -23.77 7.31
C SER A 124 22.30 -23.97 7.58
N GLY A 125 21.71 -23.08 8.38
CA GLY A 125 20.26 -22.96 8.48
C GLY A 125 19.68 -22.59 7.11
N GLY A 126 18.64 -23.31 6.67
CA GLY A 126 18.01 -23.06 5.38
C GLY A 126 17.41 -21.65 5.29
N SER A 127 17.55 -21.00 4.14
CA SER A 127 16.84 -19.74 3.85
C SER A 127 15.38 -20.04 3.55
N ALA A 128 14.48 -19.33 4.23
CA ALA A 128 13.06 -19.25 3.86
C ALA A 128 12.71 -17.78 3.66
N ILE A 129 12.41 -17.41 2.41
CA ILE A 129 11.78 -16.12 2.11
C ILE A 129 10.35 -16.18 2.65
N GLN A 130 10.04 -15.36 3.64
CA GLN A 130 8.71 -15.32 4.25
C GLN A 130 7.87 -14.20 3.64
N ASN A 131 6.60 -14.48 3.38
CA ASN A 131 5.59 -13.46 3.08
C ASN A 131 5.29 -12.67 4.38
N ILE A 132 5.48 -11.35 4.33
CA ILE A 132 5.26 -10.45 5.48
C ILE A 132 3.99 -9.61 5.35
N VAL A 133 3.16 -9.89 4.33
CA VAL A 133 1.93 -9.15 4.09
C VAL A 133 0.82 -9.67 5.02
N PRO A 134 0.27 -8.83 5.93
CA PRO A 134 -0.88 -9.21 6.76
C PRO A 134 -2.15 -9.37 5.90
N PRO A 135 -3.22 -10.01 6.40
CA PRO A 135 -4.51 -10.03 5.72
C PRO A 135 -4.97 -8.61 5.35
N TYR A 136 -5.46 -8.42 4.13
CA TYR A 136 -5.83 -7.10 3.60
C TYR A 136 -7.13 -7.13 2.80
N PHE A 137 -7.75 -5.96 2.71
CA PHE A 137 -8.87 -5.68 1.82
C PHE A 137 -8.47 -4.53 0.87
N THR A 138 -8.56 -4.78 -0.43
CA THR A 138 -8.08 -3.81 -1.44
C THR A 138 -9.18 -2.84 -1.84
N VAL A 139 -8.81 -1.56 -1.93
CA VAL A 139 -9.65 -0.49 -2.47
C VAL A 139 -8.87 0.28 -3.52
N TYR A 140 -9.59 0.97 -4.40
CA TYR A 140 -9.05 1.99 -5.29
C TYR A 140 -8.82 3.26 -4.49
N ILE A 141 -7.62 3.82 -4.60
CA ILE A 141 -7.21 5.05 -3.93
C ILE A 141 -6.95 6.08 -5.02
N TRP A 142 -7.72 7.17 -5.00
CA TRP A 142 -7.63 8.23 -5.99
C TRP A 142 -7.16 9.53 -5.34
N LYS A 143 -6.29 10.28 -6.01
CA LYS A 143 -5.86 11.63 -5.63
C LYS A 143 -6.44 12.65 -6.61
N ARG A 144 -7.01 13.74 -6.11
CA ARG A 144 -7.43 14.86 -6.95
C ARG A 144 -6.22 15.67 -7.40
N THR A 145 -6.07 15.87 -8.70
CA THR A 145 -4.93 16.61 -9.29
C THR A 145 -5.30 17.99 -9.82
N ALA A 146 -6.59 18.23 -10.12
CA ALA A 146 -7.15 19.52 -10.50
C ALA A 146 -8.66 19.56 -10.20
#